data_AF-A0A412IS82-F1
#
_entry.id   AF-A0A412IS82-F1
#
_cell.length_a   1.000
_cell.length_b   1.000
_cell.length_c   1.000
_cell.angle_alpha   90.00
_cell.angle_beta   90.00
_cell.angle_gamma   90.00
#
_symmetry.space_group_name_H-M   'P 1'
#
loop_
_entity.id
_entity.type
_entity.pdbx_description
1 polymer ?
#
loop_
_entity_poly.entity_id
_entity_poly.type
_entity_poly.pdbx_seq_one_letter_code
_entity_poly.pdbx_strand_id
1 'polypeptide(L)'
;MIYNKYTLKELATIRYGKNQKNVVSSDGSFPIYGTGGLMGYASKYLYDKPSVLIGRKGTIDKVRYVTHPFWTVDTLFYTEINDAIVIPHFLILCFYHY
;
A
#
# COMPACT_ATOMS: atom_id res chain seq x y z
N MET A 1 -32.82 0.60 -5.76
CA MET A 1 -31.52 1.32 -5.76
C MET A 1 -30.74 0.91 -6.99
N ILE A 2 -30.34 1.86 -7.81
CA ILE A 2 -29.47 1.64 -8.98
C ILE A 2 -28.05 1.94 -8.52
N TYR A 3 -27.10 1.03 -8.73
CA TYR A 3 -25.69 1.23 -8.42
C TYR A 3 -24.81 0.72 -9.56
N ASN A 4 -23.68 1.38 -9.76
CA ASN A 4 -22.67 0.94 -10.71
C ASN A 4 -21.81 -0.15 -10.08
N LYS A 5 -21.45 -1.18 -10.86
CA LYS A 5 -20.53 -2.23 -10.43
C LYS A 5 -19.16 -1.96 -11.03
N TYR A 6 -18.13 -2.00 -10.20
CA TYR A 6 -16.73 -1.88 -10.60
C TYR A 6 -15.95 -3.09 -10.11
N THR A 7 -15.01 -3.57 -10.91
CA THR A 7 -14.04 -4.58 -10.53
C THR A 7 -12.90 -3.96 -9.72
N LEU A 8 -12.21 -4.74 -8.88
CA LEU A 8 -11.07 -4.24 -8.10
C LEU A 8 -9.98 -3.63 -9.00
N LYS A 9 -9.79 -4.16 -10.21
CA LYS A 9 -8.83 -3.66 -11.19
C LYS A 9 -9.17 -2.25 -11.70
N GLU A 10 -10.45 -1.89 -11.75
CA GLU A 10 -10.89 -0.54 -12.12
C GLU A 10 -10.69 0.45 -10.97
N LEU A 11 -10.80 -0.03 -9.73
CA LEU A 11 -10.64 0.77 -8.51
C LEU A 11 -9.17 1.03 -8.17
N ALA A 12 -8.28 0.07 -8.40
CA ALA A 12 -6.86 0.19 -8.06
C ALA A 12 -5.96 -0.75 -8.87
N THR A 13 -4.72 -0.30 -9.10
CA THR A 13 -3.64 -1.15 -9.61
C THR A 13 -2.76 -1.63 -8.47
N ILE A 14 -2.54 -2.94 -8.36
CA ILE A 14 -1.67 -3.53 -7.35
C ILE A 14 -0.23 -3.56 -7.88
N ARG A 15 0.72 -3.06 -7.09
CA ARG A 15 2.15 -2.97 -7.41
C ARG A 15 2.98 -3.69 -6.36
N TYR A 16 4.13 -4.21 -6.79
CA TYR A 16 5.10 -4.87 -5.92
C TYR A 16 5.95 -3.86 -5.16
N GLY A 17 6.22 -4.12 -3.88
CA GLY A 17 7.28 -3.45 -3.16
C GLY A 17 8.67 -3.71 -3.77
N LYS A 18 9.67 -2.97 -3.28
CA LYS A 18 11.04 -3.00 -3.80
C LYS A 18 12.06 -3.22 -2.69
N ASN A 19 13.19 -3.81 -3.04
CA ASN A 19 14.30 -4.01 -2.12
C ASN A 19 14.81 -2.67 -1.57
N GLN A 20 14.91 -2.58 -0.25
CA GLN A 20 15.22 -1.37 0.51
C GLN A 20 16.72 -1.14 0.80
N LYS A 21 17.61 -2.08 0.44
CA LYS A 21 19.05 -2.04 0.80
C LYS A 21 19.74 -0.73 0.42
N ASN A 22 19.34 -0.11 -0.69
CA ASN A 22 19.98 1.10 -1.22
C ASN A 22 19.34 2.40 -0.72
N VAL A 23 18.24 2.32 0.04
CA VAL A 23 17.52 3.49 0.52
C VAL A 23 17.43 3.55 2.04
N VAL A 24 17.65 2.43 2.74
CA VAL A 24 17.65 2.38 4.21
C VAL A 24 18.72 3.33 4.77
N SER A 25 18.32 4.18 5.71
CA SER A 25 19.19 5.18 6.32
C SER A 25 18.66 5.55 7.71
N SER A 26 19.56 5.69 8.68
CA SER A 26 19.21 6.17 10.04
C SER A 26 18.67 7.60 10.02
N ASP A 27 19.10 8.41 9.05
CA ASP A 27 18.68 9.80 8.88
C ASP A 27 17.52 9.93 7.87
N GLY A 28 16.97 8.79 7.43
CA GLY A 28 15.83 8.74 6.52
C GLY A 28 14.55 9.28 7.17
N SER A 29 13.69 9.90 6.37
CA SER A 29 12.41 10.44 6.84
C SER A 29 11.20 9.62 6.40
N PHE A 30 11.37 8.69 5.45
CA PHE A 30 10.26 7.92 4.90
C PHE A 30 10.16 6.53 5.55
N PRO A 31 9.02 6.15 6.14
CA PRO A 31 8.89 4.86 6.77
C PRO A 31 9.01 3.72 5.76
N ILE A 32 9.77 2.68 6.13
CA ILE A 32 9.86 1.42 5.40
C ILE A 32 8.90 0.43 6.04
N TYR A 33 7.93 -0.06 5.26
CA TYR A 33 6.98 -1.08 5.69
C TYR A 33 7.32 -2.45 5.12
N GLY A 34 7.16 -3.47 5.94
CA GLY A 34 7.06 -4.87 5.54
C GLY A 34 5.92 -5.57 6.27
N THR A 35 5.81 -6.89 6.10
CA THR A 35 4.75 -7.69 6.72
C THR A 35 4.64 -7.50 8.24
N GLY A 36 5.75 -7.26 8.94
CA GLY A 36 5.78 -7.01 10.39
C GLY A 36 5.40 -5.58 10.81
N GLY A 37 5.10 -4.69 9.87
CA GLY A 37 4.89 -3.26 10.12
C GLY A 37 6.12 -2.43 9.78
N LEU A 38 6.39 -1.39 10.57
CA LEU A 38 7.52 -0.47 10.36
C LEU A 38 8.85 -1.20 10.61
N MET A 39 9.75 -1.17 9.64
CA MET A 39 11.06 -1.82 9.69
C MET A 39 12.22 -0.85 9.87
N GLY A 40 12.00 0.44 9.62
CA GLY A 40 13.03 1.47 9.63
C GLY A 40 12.64 2.64 8.74
N TYR A 41 13.62 3.45 8.37
CA TYR A 41 13.43 4.63 7.54
C TYR A 41 14.30 4.60 6.29
N ALA A 42 13.79 5.22 5.23
CA ALA A 42 14.43 5.37 3.95
C ALA A 42 14.72 6.85 3.67
N SER A 43 15.82 7.09 2.97
CA SER A 43 16.18 8.40 2.40
C SER A 43 15.32 8.78 1.20
N LYS A 44 14.65 7.80 0.57
CA LYS A 44 13.74 7.99 -0.57
C LYS A 44 12.45 7.22 -0.34
N TYR A 45 11.33 7.76 -0.82
CA TYR A 45 10.07 7.05 -0.86
C TYR A 45 9.95 6.22 -2.15
N LEU A 46 9.15 5.16 -2.09
CA LEU A 46 8.75 4.37 -3.25
C LEU A 46 7.47 4.93 -3.87
N TYR A 47 6.56 5.40 -3.02
CA TYR A 47 5.26 5.96 -3.40
C TYR A 47 4.85 7.04 -2.40
N ASP A 48 4.17 8.09 -2.88
CA ASP A 48 3.86 9.31 -2.13
C ASP A 48 2.35 9.62 -2.01
N LYS A 49 1.49 8.77 -2.56
CA LYS A 49 0.02 8.93 -2.50
C LYS A 49 -0.63 7.92 -1.55
N PRO A 50 -1.90 8.14 -1.16
CA PRO A 50 -2.65 7.18 -0.38
C PRO A 50 -2.65 5.79 -1.00
N SER A 51 -2.44 4.78 -0.15
CA SER A 51 -2.29 3.41 -0.60
C SER A 51 -2.76 2.42 0.45
N VAL A 52 -3.26 1.28 0.00
CA VAL A 52 -3.53 0.11 0.83
C VAL A 52 -2.35 -0.85 0.63
N LEU A 53 -1.62 -1.12 1.72
CA LEU A 53 -0.55 -2.11 1.75
C LEU A 53 -1.14 -3.48 2.03
N ILE A 54 -0.75 -4.49 1.24
CA ILE A 54 -1.34 -5.83 1.28
C ILE A 54 -0.22 -6.87 1.41
N GLY A 55 -0.35 -7.82 2.33
CA GLY A 55 0.59 -8.92 2.50
C GLY A 55 0.59 -9.90 1.32
N ARG A 56 1.77 -10.42 0.93
CA ARG A 56 1.91 -11.28 -0.25
C ARG A 56 1.65 -12.78 0.00
N LYS A 57 1.88 -13.29 1.21
CA LYS A 57 1.62 -14.70 1.60
C LYS A 57 1.43 -14.85 3.11
N GLY A 58 0.38 -15.54 3.55
CA GLY A 58 0.10 -15.82 4.98
C GLY A 58 -0.27 -14.62 5.85
N THR A 59 -0.30 -13.43 5.27
CA THR A 59 -0.62 -12.14 5.93
C THR A 59 -1.50 -11.26 5.06
N ILE A 60 -2.21 -11.87 4.11
CA ILE A 60 -3.08 -11.16 3.17
C ILE A 60 -4.18 -10.38 3.90
N ASP A 61 -4.63 -10.92 5.05
CA ASP A 61 -5.68 -10.32 5.89
C ASP A 61 -5.20 -9.09 6.69
N LYS A 62 -3.88 -8.84 6.72
CA LYS A 62 -3.31 -7.68 7.42
C LYS A 62 -3.06 -6.55 6.44
N VAL A 63 -4.14 -5.86 6.06
CA VAL A 63 -4.05 -4.65 5.26
C VAL A 63 -3.76 -3.42 6.11
N ARG A 64 -3.03 -2.46 5.54
CA ARG A 64 -2.73 -1.17 6.19
C ARG A 64 -2.98 -0.03 5.22
N TYR A 65 -3.77 0.95 5.64
CA TYR A 65 -3.92 2.19 4.90
C TYR A 65 -2.82 3.17 5.28
N VAL A 66 -2.16 3.76 4.27
CA VAL A 66 -1.07 4.73 4.43
C VAL A 66 -1.39 5.95 3.59
N THR A 67 -1.23 7.15 4.17
CA THR A 67 -1.59 8.44 3.53
C THR A 67 -0.40 9.40 3.39
N HIS A 68 0.79 8.97 3.74
CA HIS A 68 2.02 9.75 3.67
C HIS A 68 3.05 9.00 2.81
N PRO A 69 4.10 9.67 2.30
CA PRO A 69 5.13 8.99 1.54
C PRO A 69 5.77 7.84 2.31
N PHE A 70 6.05 6.74 1.61
CA PHE A 70 6.53 5.50 2.20
C PHE A 70 7.40 4.71 1.24
N TRP A 71 8.18 3.78 1.80
CA TRP A 71 8.78 2.68 1.06
C TRP A 71 8.15 1.37 1.54
N THR A 72 7.87 0.44 0.62
CA THR A 72 7.42 -0.90 1.00
C THR A 72 8.30 -1.96 0.36
N VAL A 73 8.62 -3.01 1.11
CA VAL A 73 9.50 -4.10 0.66
C VAL A 73 8.71 -5.17 -0.11
N ASP A 74 9.41 -6.10 -0.74
CA ASP A 74 8.88 -7.16 -1.61
C ASP A 74 7.94 -8.17 -0.91
N THR A 75 7.88 -8.14 0.41
CA THR A 75 6.92 -8.93 1.22
C THR A 75 5.51 -8.31 1.26
N LEU A 76 5.36 -7.09 0.74
CA LEU A 76 4.12 -6.33 0.63
C LEU A 76 3.86 -5.88 -0.81
N PHE A 77 2.58 -5.74 -1.13
CA PHE A 77 2.08 -4.96 -2.24
C PHE A 77 1.63 -3.58 -1.76
N TYR A 78 1.56 -2.63 -2.68
CA TYR A 78 0.87 -1.35 -2.49
C TYR A 78 -0.11 -1.13 -3.63
N THR A 79 -1.15 -0.34 -3.38
CA THR A 79 -2.14 0.05 -4.41
C THR A 79 -1.88 1.44 -4.94
N GLU A 80 -1.97 1.59 -6.25
CA GLU A 80 -2.20 2.87 -6.93
C GLU A 80 -3.71 3.01 -7.11
N ILE A 81 -4.32 3.91 -6.34
CA ILE A 81 -5.78 4.05 -6.25
C ILE A 81 -6.29 4.97 -7.36
N ASN A 82 -7.41 4.59 -7.99
CA ASN A 82 -8.15 5.43 -8.92
C ASN A 82 -9.12 6.34 -8.16
N ASP A 83 -8.64 7.52 -7.76
CA ASP A 83 -9.38 8.52 -7.00
C ASP A 83 -10.57 9.14 -7.75
N ALA A 84 -10.66 8.94 -9.07
CA ALA A 84 -11.82 9.34 -9.86
C ALA A 84 -13.05 8.42 -9.66
N ILE A 85 -12.83 7.18 -9.19
CA ILE A 85 -13.91 6.18 -9.03
C ILE A 85 -14.16 5.88 -7.55
N VAL A 86 -13.12 5.88 -6.71
CA VAL A 86 -13.23 5.52 -5.29
C VAL A 86 -12.46 6.47 -4.40
N ILE A 87 -13.08 6.86 -3.29
CA ILE A 87 -12.37 7.59 -2.24
C ILE A 87 -11.37 6.63 -1.61
N PRO A 88 -10.06 6.97 -1.57
CA PRO A 88 -9.00 6.07 -1.09
C PRO A 88 -9.27 5.37 0.24
N HIS A 89 -9.91 6.06 1.18
CA HIS A 89 -10.27 5.50 2.48
C HIS A 89 -11.28 4.34 2.38
N PHE A 90 -12.19 4.34 1.40
CA PHE A 90 -13.17 3.26 1.23
C PHE A 90 -12.58 2.04 0.50
N LEU A 91 -11.49 2.18 -0.25
CA LEU A 91 -10.86 1.05 -0.93
C LEU A 91 -10.43 -0.05 0.06
N ILE A 92 -10.02 0.33 1.28
CA ILE A 92 -9.58 -0.66 2.28
C ILE A 92 -10.71 -1.65 2.65
N LEU A 93 -11.98 -1.22 2.60
CA LEU A 93 -13.12 -2.09 2.90
C LEU A 93 -13.23 -3.26 1.91
N CYS A 94 -12.80 -3.06 0.66
CA CYS A 94 -12.76 -4.14 -0.34
C CYS A 94 -11.81 -5.28 0.06
N PHE A 95 -10.88 -5.05 0.99
CA PHE A 95 -9.90 -6.06 1.44
C PHE A 95 -10.21 -6.67 2.81
N TYR A 96 -11.15 -6.11 3.58
CA TYR A 96 -11.57 -6.65 4.89
C TYR A 96 -12.70 -7.69 4.82
N HIS A 97 -13.34 -7.85 3.65
CA HIS A 97 -14.50 -8.72 3.47
C HIS A 97 -14.20 -10.07 2.80
N TYR A 98 -12.95 -10.55 2.90
CA TYR A 98 -12.55 -11.90 2.49
C TYR A 98 -12.23 -12.77 3.71
#